data_AF-A0A9P4M5M0-F1
#
_entry.id   AF-A0A9P4M5M0-F1
#
_cell.length_a   1.000
_cell.length_b   1.000
_cell.length_c   1.000
_cell.angle_alpha   90.00
_cell.angle_beta   90.00
_cell.angle_gamma   90.00
#
_symmetry.space_group_name_H-M   'P 1'
#
loop_
_entity.id
_entity.type
_entity.pdbx_description
1 polymer ?
#
loop_
_entity_poly.entity_id
_entity_poly.type
_entity_poly.pdbx_seq_one_letter_code
_entity_poly.pdbx_strand_id
1 'polypeptide(L)'
;HRRQYSEYDGSDYGESDLEEAPLISATLEARMAAVESLARRGMETNGSADDAIVERVVEKLRDLGSQAGVEGGATRLATAHSAVATHLAHQTRQLASLSTSLISPLAIPPPPELIDELLPMLEPTMSCLADLHSPGTSLMAIHTLARSTADLVSTLSYLADTLQMSRQTTTTASRRLRTVREAMAEWKRESEVREEGVRWIEKGGWDERLKGREAGRTCERVVGGFEEVCERWREKLVGQLGVEVV
;
A
#
# COMPACT_ATOMS: atom_id res chain seq x y z
N HIS A 1 -45.41 -53.34 -17.66
CA HIS A 1 -44.49 -52.26 -17.24
C HIS A 1 -43.50 -52.00 -18.36
N ARG A 2 -43.70 -50.92 -19.14
CA ARG A 2 -42.82 -50.50 -20.23
C ARG A 2 -42.10 -49.23 -19.75
N ARG A 3 -40.76 -49.27 -19.64
CA ARG A 3 -39.96 -48.12 -19.22
C ARG A 3 -39.88 -47.13 -20.37
N GLN A 4 -40.30 -45.88 -20.14
CA GLN A 4 -40.03 -44.76 -21.04
C GLN A 4 -38.53 -44.44 -20.97
N TYR A 5 -37.86 -44.42 -22.12
CA TYR A 5 -36.50 -43.91 -22.24
C TYR A 5 -36.55 -42.39 -22.41
N SER A 6 -35.58 -41.71 -21.80
CA SER A 6 -35.42 -40.25 -21.87
C SER A 6 -35.04 -39.80 -23.28
N GLU A 7 -35.87 -38.98 -23.91
CA GLU A 7 -35.61 -38.30 -25.21
C GLU A 7 -34.79 -37.01 -25.02
N TYR A 8 -33.69 -37.08 -24.26
CA TYR A 8 -32.80 -35.93 -24.09
C TYR A 8 -31.51 -36.16 -24.88
N ASP A 9 -31.40 -35.49 -26.02
CA ASP A 9 -30.31 -35.60 -27.00
C ASP A 9 -29.14 -34.62 -26.73
N GLY A 10 -29.19 -33.87 -25.63
CA GLY A 10 -28.06 -33.04 -25.20
C GLY A 10 -27.69 -31.86 -26.12
N SER A 11 -28.52 -31.53 -27.11
CA SER A 11 -28.29 -30.44 -28.07
C SER A 11 -28.58 -29.03 -27.51
N ASP A 12 -28.94 -28.92 -26.22
CA ASP A 12 -29.12 -27.64 -25.51
C ASP A 12 -27.80 -26.95 -25.12
N TYR A 13 -26.65 -27.62 -25.30
CA TYR A 13 -25.36 -26.93 -25.33
C TYR A 13 -25.12 -26.46 -26.76
N GLY A 14 -25.80 -25.38 -27.13
CA GLY A 14 -25.45 -24.63 -28.32
C GLY A 14 -23.94 -24.40 -28.34
N GLU A 15 -23.33 -24.61 -29.50
CA GLU A 15 -21.97 -24.16 -29.84
C GLU A 15 -21.84 -22.70 -29.40
N SER A 16 -21.34 -22.50 -28.18
CA SER A 16 -20.76 -21.22 -27.82
C SER A 16 -19.48 -21.18 -28.63
N ASP A 17 -19.55 -20.44 -29.72
CA ASP A 17 -18.42 -19.94 -30.48
C ASP A 17 -17.53 -19.15 -29.50
N LEU A 18 -16.71 -19.88 -28.75
CA LEU A 18 -15.56 -19.38 -28.05
C LEU A 18 -14.51 -19.12 -29.14
N GLU A 19 -14.81 -18.13 -30.00
CA GLU A 19 -13.76 -17.42 -30.71
C GLU A 19 -12.75 -17.03 -29.63
N GLU A 20 -11.51 -17.44 -29.88
CA GLU A 20 -10.31 -17.20 -29.10
C GLU A 20 -10.19 -15.71 -28.78
N ALA A 21 -10.89 -15.25 -27.73
CA ALA A 21 -10.76 -13.89 -27.25
C ALA A 21 -9.31 -13.78 -26.74
N PRO A 22 -8.46 -12.92 -27.35
CA PRO A 22 -7.09 -12.80 -26.90
C PRO A 22 -7.13 -12.44 -25.42
N LEU A 23 -6.46 -13.26 -24.59
CA LEU A 23 -6.38 -13.10 -23.13
C LEU A 23 -5.85 -11.71 -22.70
N ILE A 24 -5.36 -10.92 -23.66
CA ILE A 24 -4.76 -9.61 -23.50
C ILE A 24 -5.51 -8.65 -24.43
N SER A 25 -6.10 -7.60 -23.88
CA SER A 25 -6.71 -6.53 -24.69
C SER A 25 -5.67 -5.96 -25.65
N ALA A 26 -6.03 -5.75 -26.92
CA ALA A 26 -5.14 -5.11 -27.92
C ALA A 26 -4.55 -3.77 -27.44
N THR A 27 -5.25 -3.08 -26.55
CA THR A 27 -4.74 -1.86 -25.91
C THR A 27 -3.60 -2.12 -24.92
N LEU A 28 -3.67 -3.22 -24.16
CA LEU A 28 -2.62 -3.65 -23.23
C LEU A 28 -1.39 -4.13 -24.01
N GLU A 29 -1.59 -4.87 -25.10
CA GLU A 29 -0.51 -5.32 -25.97
C GLU A 29 0.23 -4.14 -26.63
N ALA A 30 -0.50 -3.14 -27.13
CA ALA A 30 0.09 -1.92 -27.68
C ALA A 30 0.88 -1.13 -26.62
N ARG A 31 0.41 -1.11 -25.36
CA ARG A 31 1.14 -0.47 -24.25
C ARG A 31 2.39 -1.26 -23.88
N MET A 32 2.33 -2.58 -23.85
CA MET A 32 3.48 -3.44 -23.58
C MET A 32 4.55 -3.28 -24.67
N ALA A 33 4.16 -3.27 -25.94
CA ALA A 33 5.07 -3.03 -27.06
C ALA A 33 5.71 -1.62 -27.02
N ALA A 34 4.95 -0.60 -26.60
CA ALA A 34 5.49 0.76 -26.43
C ALA A 34 6.50 0.84 -25.27
N VAL A 35 6.22 0.17 -24.15
CA VAL A 35 7.14 0.08 -23.01
C VAL A 35 8.39 -0.72 -23.37
N GLU A 36 8.24 -1.82 -24.10
CA GLU A 36 9.35 -2.64 -24.60
C GLU A 36 10.24 -1.83 -25.56
N SER A 37 9.64 -1.09 -26.50
CA SER A 37 10.36 -0.21 -27.42
C SER A 37 11.13 0.89 -26.68
N LEU A 38 10.52 1.50 -25.65
CA LEU A 38 11.16 2.52 -24.83
C LEU A 38 12.31 1.96 -23.98
N ALA A 39 12.11 0.78 -23.39
CA ALA A 39 13.12 0.09 -22.60
C ALA A 39 14.30 -0.35 -23.47
N ARG A 40 14.02 -0.89 -24.67
CA ARG A 40 15.03 -1.29 -25.66
C ARG A 40 15.84 -0.08 -26.10
N ARG A 41 15.17 1.02 -26.49
CA ARG A 41 15.85 2.28 -26.88
C ARG A 41 16.66 2.92 -25.74
N GLY A 42 16.24 2.74 -24.49
CA GLY A 42 16.96 3.24 -23.31
C GLY A 42 18.13 2.38 -22.85
N MET A 43 18.26 1.16 -23.38
CA MET A 43 19.36 0.21 -23.12
C MET A 43 20.29 0.00 -24.33
N GLU A 44 19.89 0.46 -25.53
CA GLU A 44 20.67 0.33 -26.76
C GLU A 44 21.83 1.33 -26.80
N THR A 45 23.05 0.80 -27.03
CA THR A 45 24.28 1.58 -27.14
C THR A 45 24.51 2.16 -28.53
N ASN A 46 23.71 3.18 -28.88
CA ASN A 46 23.73 3.80 -30.20
C ASN A 46 24.61 5.07 -30.30
N GLY A 47 25.37 5.40 -29.25
CA GLY A 47 26.37 6.50 -29.28
C GLY A 47 25.80 7.92 -29.26
N SER A 48 24.52 8.09 -28.92
CA SER A 48 23.90 9.41 -28.71
C SER A 48 23.97 9.83 -27.22
N ALA A 49 23.67 11.09 -26.90
CA ALA A 49 23.61 11.56 -25.52
C ALA A 49 22.54 10.83 -24.67
N ASP A 50 21.58 10.18 -25.33
CA ASP A 50 20.48 9.44 -24.70
C ASP A 50 20.79 7.96 -24.48
N ASP A 51 22.06 7.58 -24.68
CA ASP A 51 22.52 6.23 -24.53
C ASP A 51 22.65 5.81 -23.06
N ALA A 52 22.25 4.56 -22.78
CA ALA A 52 22.28 3.93 -21.46
C ALA A 52 21.65 4.80 -20.35
N ILE A 53 20.65 5.63 -20.67
CA ILE A 53 19.97 6.47 -19.68
C ILE A 53 19.41 5.60 -18.57
N VAL A 54 18.80 4.46 -18.90
CA VAL A 54 18.18 3.57 -17.91
C VAL A 54 19.24 3.02 -16.95
N GLU A 55 20.36 2.53 -17.48
CA GLU A 55 21.47 2.03 -16.66
C GLU A 55 22.06 3.13 -15.78
N ARG A 56 22.31 4.31 -16.34
CA ARG A 56 22.86 5.47 -15.64
C ARG A 56 21.90 5.99 -14.56
N VAL A 57 20.60 6.05 -14.84
CA VAL A 57 19.59 6.44 -13.86
C VAL A 57 19.50 5.39 -12.75
N VAL A 58 19.53 4.10 -13.08
CA VAL A 58 19.55 3.01 -12.10
C VAL A 58 20.81 3.07 -11.23
N GLU A 59 21.98 3.35 -11.81
CA GLU A 59 23.24 3.50 -11.08
C GLU A 59 23.23 4.75 -10.18
N LYS A 60 22.73 5.87 -10.68
CA LYS A 60 22.53 7.09 -9.88
C LYS A 60 21.48 6.91 -8.79
N LEU A 61 20.45 6.11 -9.03
CA LEU A 61 19.43 5.76 -8.05
C LEU A 61 19.97 4.82 -6.96
N ARG A 62 20.86 3.91 -7.34
CA ARG A 62 21.55 2.99 -6.43
C ARG A 62 22.49 3.74 -5.47
N ASP A 63 23.09 4.83 -5.92
CA ASP A 63 23.94 5.70 -5.11
C ASP A 63 23.17 6.86 -4.44
N LEU A 64 21.84 6.80 -4.32
CA LEU A 64 21.12 7.77 -3.49
C LEU A 64 21.66 7.70 -2.06
N GLY A 65 22.31 8.78 -1.63
CA GLY A 65 22.75 8.96 -0.25
C GLY A 65 21.57 8.94 0.74
N SER A 66 21.86 9.20 2.02
CA SER A 66 20.80 9.21 3.04
C SER A 66 19.62 10.08 2.60
N GLN A 67 18.39 9.58 2.80
CA GLN A 67 17.15 10.27 2.40
C GLN A 67 17.12 11.74 2.86
N ALA A 68 17.70 12.03 4.04
CA ALA A 68 17.86 13.38 4.57
C ALA A 68 18.75 14.30 3.69
N GLY A 69 19.77 13.76 3.02
CA GLY A 69 20.61 14.50 2.08
C GLY A 69 19.87 14.86 0.78
N VAL A 70 19.00 13.97 0.32
CA VAL A 70 18.15 14.20 -0.87
C VAL A 70 17.07 15.24 -0.57
N GLU A 71 16.39 15.12 0.58
CA GLU A 71 15.41 16.10 1.05
C GLU A 71 16.06 17.49 1.28
N GLY A 72 17.26 17.51 1.87
CA GLY A 72 18.08 18.72 2.05
C GLY A 72 18.57 19.34 0.73
N GLY A 73 18.83 18.51 -0.30
CA GLY A 73 19.16 18.96 -1.65
C GLY A 73 17.95 19.59 -2.35
N ALA A 74 16.81 18.90 -2.31
CA ALA A 74 15.56 19.35 -2.92
C ALA A 74 15.07 20.67 -2.31
N THR A 75 15.13 20.81 -0.99
CA THR A 75 14.77 22.05 -0.29
C THR A 75 15.68 23.23 -0.68
N ARG A 76 17.00 23.03 -0.74
CA ARG A 76 17.95 24.07 -1.20
C ARG A 76 17.71 24.47 -2.64
N LEU A 77 17.47 23.49 -3.51
CA LEU A 77 17.18 23.75 -4.93
C LEU A 77 15.89 24.56 -5.07
N ALA A 78 14.83 24.18 -4.35
CA ALA A 78 13.56 24.91 -4.34
C ALA A 78 13.75 26.36 -3.87
N THR A 79 14.50 26.59 -2.78
CA THR A 79 14.79 27.94 -2.29
C THR A 79 15.59 28.77 -3.29
N ALA A 80 16.64 28.19 -3.88
CA ALA A 80 17.45 28.86 -4.90
C ALA A 80 16.61 29.23 -6.13
N HIS A 81 15.74 28.32 -6.57
CA HIS A 81 14.81 28.56 -7.66
C HIS A 81 13.84 29.71 -7.35
N SER A 82 13.21 29.71 -6.17
CA SER A 82 12.32 30.80 -5.74
C SER A 82 13.04 32.15 -5.70
N ALA A 83 14.29 32.19 -5.24
CA ALA A 83 15.10 33.41 -5.23
C ALA A 83 15.38 33.92 -6.65
N VAL A 84 15.80 33.04 -7.57
CA VAL A 84 16.07 33.40 -8.98
C VAL A 84 14.79 33.86 -9.69
N ALA A 85 13.68 33.14 -9.52
CA ALA A 85 12.40 33.50 -10.12
C ALA A 85 11.93 34.90 -9.65
N THR A 86 12.07 35.19 -8.35
CA THR A 86 11.73 36.50 -7.78
C THR A 86 12.65 37.60 -8.33
N HIS A 87 13.94 37.33 -8.44
CA HIS A 87 14.91 38.26 -8.99
C HIS A 87 14.60 38.59 -10.46
N LEU A 88 14.37 37.58 -11.30
CA LEU A 88 14.01 37.79 -12.72
C LEU A 88 12.69 38.57 -12.84
N ALA A 89 11.66 38.22 -12.08
CA ALA A 89 10.39 38.95 -12.09
C ALA A 89 10.53 40.41 -11.63
N HIS A 90 11.47 40.71 -10.72
CA HIS A 90 11.80 42.07 -10.33
C HIS A 90 12.51 42.82 -11.47
N GLN A 91 13.55 42.23 -12.05
CA GLN A 91 14.32 42.83 -13.16
C GLN A 91 13.43 43.10 -14.38
N THR A 92 12.53 42.18 -14.74
CA THR A 92 11.57 42.39 -15.84
C THR A 92 10.65 43.58 -15.59
N ARG A 93 10.16 43.76 -14.35
CA ARG A 93 9.32 44.92 -13.99
C ARG A 93 10.10 46.23 -14.02
N GLN A 94 11.36 46.21 -13.57
CA GLN A 94 12.25 47.39 -13.64
C GLN A 94 12.52 47.79 -15.09
N LEU A 95 12.86 46.84 -15.97
CA LEU A 95 13.05 47.09 -17.39
C LEU A 95 11.78 47.62 -18.06
N ALA A 96 10.62 47.04 -17.76
CA ALA A 96 9.34 47.53 -18.28
C ALA A 96 9.06 48.97 -17.82
N SER A 97 9.32 49.30 -16.55
CA SER A 97 9.13 50.65 -16.01
C SER A 97 10.04 51.68 -16.69
N LEU A 98 11.33 51.36 -16.86
CA LEU A 98 12.30 52.24 -17.51
C LEU A 98 11.99 52.42 -19.00
N SER A 99 11.66 51.33 -19.69
CA SER A 99 11.24 51.35 -21.09
C SER A 99 9.99 52.20 -21.30
N THR A 100 9.00 52.10 -20.39
CA THR A 100 7.78 52.92 -20.47
C THR A 100 8.08 54.42 -20.33
N SER A 101 9.07 54.81 -19.52
CA SER A 101 9.47 56.23 -19.41
C SER A 101 10.16 56.79 -20.66
N LEU A 102 10.79 55.93 -21.46
CA LEU A 102 11.51 56.31 -22.68
C LEU A 102 10.63 56.26 -23.93
N ILE A 103 9.67 55.33 -23.99
CA ILE A 103 8.88 55.02 -25.20
C ILE A 103 7.44 55.54 -25.09
N SER A 104 6.98 55.97 -23.90
CA SER A 104 5.61 56.47 -23.74
C SER A 104 5.38 57.73 -24.58
N PRO A 105 4.30 57.79 -25.38
CA PRO A 105 3.96 58.96 -26.21
C PRO A 105 3.56 60.20 -25.39
N LEU A 106 3.41 60.06 -24.07
CA LEU A 106 3.17 61.15 -23.12
C LEU A 106 4.45 61.62 -22.40
N ALA A 107 5.60 61.00 -22.66
CA ALA A 107 6.86 61.42 -22.07
C ALA A 107 7.32 62.77 -22.64
N ILE A 108 7.83 63.64 -21.77
CA ILE A 108 8.44 64.91 -22.18
C ILE A 108 9.63 64.57 -23.09
N PRO A 109 9.70 65.13 -24.32
CA PRO A 109 10.80 64.85 -25.22
C PRO A 109 12.11 65.30 -24.58
N PRO A 110 13.15 64.44 -24.56
CA PRO A 110 14.44 64.80 -23.98
C PRO A 110 15.09 65.97 -24.74
N PRO A 111 15.94 66.77 -24.08
CA PRO A 111 16.65 67.87 -24.72
C PRO A 111 17.57 67.35 -25.84
N PRO A 112 17.80 68.13 -26.91
CA PRO A 112 18.50 67.69 -28.11
C PRO A 112 19.92 67.20 -27.86
N GLU A 113 20.61 67.78 -26.88
CA GLU A 113 21.96 67.38 -26.44
C GLU A 113 21.98 65.95 -25.87
N LEU A 114 20.91 65.55 -25.19
CA LEU A 114 20.76 64.21 -24.62
C LEU A 114 20.34 63.20 -25.71
N ILE A 115 19.62 63.65 -26.74
CA ILE A 115 19.27 62.81 -27.90
C ILE A 115 20.55 62.41 -28.64
N ASP A 116 21.47 63.35 -28.86
CA ASP A 116 22.74 63.10 -29.54
C ASP A 116 23.67 62.17 -28.74
N GLU A 117 23.59 62.17 -27.40
CA GLU A 117 24.28 61.20 -26.54
C GLU A 117 23.60 59.81 -26.49
N LEU A 118 22.27 59.77 -26.52
CA LEU A 118 21.49 58.53 -26.42
C LEU A 118 21.44 57.74 -27.73
N LEU A 119 21.45 58.43 -28.88
CA LEU A 119 21.39 57.81 -30.22
C LEU A 119 22.50 56.77 -30.46
N PRO A 120 23.80 57.06 -30.21
CA PRO A 120 24.86 56.08 -30.40
C PRO A 120 24.83 54.94 -29.36
N MET A 121 24.11 55.10 -28.24
CA MET A 121 23.90 54.02 -27.25
C MET A 121 22.69 53.14 -27.59
N LEU A 122 21.79 53.61 -28.45
CA LEU A 122 20.61 52.87 -28.87
C LEU A 122 20.99 51.67 -29.77
N GLU A 123 21.98 51.86 -30.65
CA GLU A 123 22.46 50.82 -31.56
C GLU A 123 23.09 49.60 -30.84
N PRO A 124 24.02 49.76 -29.86
CA PRO A 124 24.53 48.63 -29.09
C PRO A 124 23.45 48.00 -28.19
N THR A 125 22.56 48.78 -27.57
CA THR A 125 21.47 48.20 -26.75
C THR A 125 20.46 47.43 -27.60
N MET A 126 20.12 47.92 -28.80
CA MET A 126 19.29 47.18 -29.76
C MET A 126 19.98 45.92 -30.27
N SER A 127 21.29 45.93 -30.48
CA SER A 127 22.03 44.72 -30.87
C SER A 127 22.01 43.64 -29.78
N CYS A 128 22.21 44.02 -28.51
CA CYS A 128 22.05 43.09 -27.38
C CYS A 128 20.60 42.60 -27.24
N LEU A 129 19.61 43.47 -27.47
CA LEU A 129 18.19 43.12 -27.46
C LEU A 129 17.78 42.24 -28.67
N ALA A 130 18.49 42.34 -29.79
CA ALA A 130 18.30 41.54 -30.99
C ALA A 130 18.81 40.10 -30.80
N ASP A 131 19.95 39.93 -30.13
CA ASP A 131 20.42 38.61 -29.66
C ASP A 131 19.46 38.01 -28.62
N LEU A 132 18.87 38.88 -27.81
CA LEU A 132 17.77 38.55 -26.92
C LEU A 132 16.44 38.37 -27.64
N HIS A 133 16.25 38.66 -28.95
CA HIS A 133 14.99 38.53 -29.70
C HIS A 133 14.70 37.09 -30.18
N SER A 134 15.55 36.14 -29.76
CA SER A 134 15.26 34.71 -29.71
C SER A 134 14.79 34.20 -28.32
N PRO A 135 14.10 34.95 -27.41
CA PRO A 135 13.89 34.50 -26.04
C PRO A 135 12.48 33.90 -25.86
N GLY A 136 11.59 34.05 -26.85
CA GLY A 136 10.21 33.59 -26.78
C GLY A 136 10.18 32.09 -26.60
N THR A 137 11.14 31.37 -27.18
CA THR A 137 11.33 29.94 -26.98
C THR A 137 12.01 29.64 -25.66
N SER A 138 13.04 30.38 -25.25
CA SER A 138 13.81 30.10 -24.03
C SER A 138 13.05 30.40 -22.73
N LEU A 139 12.41 31.58 -22.62
CA LEU A 139 11.59 31.93 -21.45
C LEU A 139 10.33 31.07 -21.37
N MET A 140 9.70 30.76 -22.51
CA MET A 140 8.58 29.81 -22.51
C MET A 140 9.06 28.41 -22.18
N ALA A 141 10.21 27.95 -22.67
CA ALA A 141 10.77 26.64 -22.30
C ALA A 141 11.06 26.56 -20.81
N ILE A 142 11.64 27.60 -20.20
CA ILE A 142 11.86 27.69 -18.76
C ILE A 142 10.53 27.66 -18.01
N HIS A 143 9.53 28.44 -18.44
CA HIS A 143 8.21 28.43 -17.82
C HIS A 143 7.51 27.06 -17.94
N THR A 144 7.64 26.40 -19.09
CA THR A 144 7.05 25.08 -19.36
C THR A 144 7.75 24.01 -18.54
N LEU A 145 9.09 24.07 -18.43
CA LEU A 145 9.88 23.21 -17.58
C LEU A 145 9.54 23.42 -16.10
N ALA A 146 9.42 24.68 -15.65
CA ALA A 146 9.03 24.99 -14.29
C ALA A 146 7.66 24.39 -13.94
N ARG A 147 6.70 24.52 -14.86
CA ARG A 147 5.37 23.91 -14.70
C ARG A 147 5.43 22.39 -14.66
N SER A 148 6.18 21.76 -15.57
CA SER A 148 6.30 20.30 -15.59
C SER A 148 7.02 19.77 -14.35
N THR A 149 8.01 20.49 -13.81
CA THR A 149 8.64 20.12 -12.53
C THR A 149 7.70 20.29 -11.34
N ALA A 150 6.86 21.33 -11.32
CA ALA A 150 5.86 21.48 -10.26
C ALA A 150 4.83 20.35 -10.29
N ASP A 151 4.37 19.98 -11.48
CA ASP A 151 3.47 18.84 -11.67
C ASP A 151 4.15 17.53 -11.23
N LEU A 152 5.42 17.31 -11.59
CA LEU A 152 6.18 16.13 -11.19
C LEU A 152 6.36 16.05 -9.65
N VAL A 153 6.68 17.17 -9.00
CA VAL A 153 6.78 17.23 -7.52
C VAL A 153 5.43 16.89 -6.88
N SER A 154 4.32 17.37 -7.43
CA SER A 154 2.99 17.05 -6.92
C SER A 154 2.66 15.56 -7.06
N THR A 155 2.98 14.97 -8.22
CA THR A 155 2.75 13.53 -8.46
C THR A 155 3.65 12.64 -7.61
N LEU A 156 4.91 13.00 -7.40
CA LEU A 156 5.80 12.29 -6.47
C LEU A 156 5.29 12.36 -5.02
N SER A 157 4.78 13.53 -4.60
CA SER A 157 4.20 13.68 -3.26
C SER A 157 2.96 12.79 -3.09
N TYR A 158 2.08 12.75 -4.09
CA TYR A 158 0.94 11.85 -4.11
C TYR A 158 1.35 10.36 -4.10
N LEU A 159 2.38 9.99 -4.88
CA LEU A 159 2.93 8.63 -4.87
C LEU A 159 3.54 8.26 -3.52
N ALA A 160 4.20 9.20 -2.83
CA ALA A 160 4.72 8.99 -1.49
C ALA A 160 3.57 8.74 -0.48
N ASP A 161 2.50 9.53 -0.55
CA ASP A 161 1.33 9.36 0.31
C ASP A 161 0.63 8.02 0.07
N THR A 162 0.44 7.63 -1.19
CA THR A 162 -0.17 6.33 -1.54
C THR A 162 0.70 5.16 -1.10
N LEU A 163 2.02 5.25 -1.19
CA LEU A 163 2.95 4.24 -0.70
C LEU A 163 2.91 4.14 0.83
N GLN A 164 2.84 5.27 1.52
CA GLN A 164 2.72 5.31 2.98
C GLN A 164 1.40 4.69 3.45
N MET A 165 0.29 5.00 2.78
CA MET A 165 -1.01 4.35 3.02
C MET A 165 -0.95 2.85 2.74
N SER A 166 -0.31 2.43 1.65
CA SER A 166 -0.06 1.01 1.32
C SER A 166 0.69 0.30 2.45
N ARG A 167 1.79 0.87 2.98
CA ARG A 167 2.51 0.28 4.11
C ARG A 167 1.64 0.15 5.35
N GLN A 168 0.80 1.15 5.63
CA GLN A 168 -0.12 1.13 6.76
C GLN A 168 -1.20 0.04 6.61
N THR A 169 -1.77 -0.12 5.41
CA THR A 169 -2.76 -1.18 5.15
C THR A 169 -2.13 -2.56 5.24
N THR A 170 -0.92 -2.78 4.69
CA THR A 170 -0.17 -4.04 4.82
C THR A 170 0.14 -4.36 6.29
N THR A 171 0.54 -3.36 7.08
CA THR A 171 0.80 -3.54 8.52
C THR A 171 -0.47 -3.93 9.26
N THR A 172 -1.60 -3.31 8.92
CA THR A 172 -2.91 -3.61 9.51
C THR A 172 -3.39 -5.01 9.13
N ALA A 173 -3.27 -5.41 7.87
CA ALA A 173 -3.59 -6.75 7.40
C ALA A 173 -2.72 -7.81 8.10
N SER A 174 -1.41 -7.55 8.25
CA SER A 174 -0.49 -8.43 8.98
C SER A 174 -0.87 -8.61 10.46
N ARG A 175 -1.33 -7.53 11.11
CA ARG A 175 -1.87 -7.61 12.49
C ARG A 175 -3.13 -8.46 12.55
N ARG A 176 -4.10 -8.23 11.64
CA ARG A 176 -5.33 -9.03 11.58
C ARG A 176 -5.06 -10.51 11.30
N LEU A 177 -4.14 -10.81 10.38
CA LEU A 177 -3.73 -12.18 10.10
C LEU A 177 -3.12 -12.87 11.32
N ARG A 178 -2.35 -12.14 12.13
CA ARG A 178 -1.82 -12.68 13.38
C ARG A 178 -2.94 -13.02 14.36
N THR A 179 -3.88 -12.11 14.56
CA THR A 179 -5.04 -12.35 15.43
C THR A 179 -5.88 -13.55 14.96
N VAL A 180 -6.12 -13.67 13.65
CA VAL A 180 -6.82 -14.82 13.07
C VAL A 180 -6.04 -16.12 13.28
N ARG A 181 -4.70 -16.09 13.14
CA ARG A 181 -3.84 -17.25 13.38
C ARG A 181 -3.87 -17.68 14.84
N GLU A 182 -3.82 -16.74 15.78
CA GLU A 182 -3.94 -17.00 17.22
C GLU A 182 -5.30 -17.63 17.56
N ALA A 183 -6.39 -17.06 17.01
CA ALA A 183 -7.73 -17.62 17.19
C ALA A 183 -7.87 -19.04 16.61
N MET A 184 -7.29 -19.33 15.45
CA MET A 184 -7.28 -20.69 14.88
C MET A 184 -6.47 -21.67 15.73
N ALA A 185 -5.36 -21.23 16.33
CA ALA A 185 -4.57 -22.08 17.22
C ALA A 185 -5.36 -22.44 18.49
N GLU A 186 -6.08 -21.47 19.07
CA GLU A 186 -6.95 -21.72 20.22
C GLU A 186 -8.10 -22.66 19.87
N TRP A 187 -8.80 -22.40 18.76
CA TRP A 187 -9.90 -23.26 18.31
C TRP A 187 -9.44 -24.70 18.07
N LYS A 188 -8.24 -24.89 17.52
CA LYS A 188 -7.65 -26.23 17.36
C LYS A 188 -7.45 -26.90 18.72
N ARG A 189 -6.91 -26.17 19.70
CA ARG A 189 -6.70 -26.67 21.06
C ARG A 189 -8.02 -27.05 21.73
N GLU A 190 -9.03 -26.20 21.63
CA GLU A 190 -10.38 -26.49 22.14
C GLU A 190 -10.99 -27.73 21.47
N SER A 191 -10.81 -27.89 20.15
CA SER A 191 -11.28 -29.06 19.41
C SER A 191 -10.58 -30.35 19.88
N GLU A 192 -9.27 -30.31 20.09
CA GLU A 192 -8.51 -31.47 20.62
C GLU A 192 -9.01 -31.87 22.01
N VAL A 193 -9.19 -30.90 22.93
CA VAL A 193 -9.75 -31.15 24.27
C VAL A 193 -11.18 -31.70 24.20
N ARG A 194 -12.00 -31.16 23.30
CA ARG A 194 -13.36 -31.66 23.06
C ARG A 194 -13.33 -33.11 22.59
N GLU A 195 -12.48 -33.46 21.63
CA GLU A 195 -12.34 -34.81 21.12
C GLU A 195 -11.84 -35.80 22.20
N GLU A 196 -10.92 -35.37 23.07
CA GLU A 196 -10.50 -36.15 24.23
C GLU A 196 -11.66 -36.39 25.21
N GLY A 197 -12.46 -35.36 25.48
CA GLY A 197 -13.66 -35.45 26.30
C GLY A 197 -14.68 -36.43 25.72
N VAL A 198 -14.95 -36.34 24.40
CA VAL A 198 -15.84 -37.29 23.70
C VAL A 198 -15.29 -38.71 23.81
N ARG A 199 -13.99 -38.91 23.54
CA ARG A 199 -13.35 -40.23 23.67
C ARG A 199 -13.44 -40.79 25.10
N TRP A 200 -13.30 -39.93 26.12
CA TRP A 200 -13.43 -40.34 27.52
C TRP A 200 -14.87 -40.74 27.87
N ILE A 201 -15.86 -40.01 27.36
CA ILE A 201 -17.28 -40.35 27.52
C ILE A 201 -17.60 -41.68 26.82
N GLU A 202 -17.20 -41.84 25.56
CA GLU A 202 -17.45 -43.06 24.79
C GLU A 202 -16.78 -44.29 25.43
N LYS A 203 -15.52 -44.18 25.84
CA LYS A 203 -14.81 -45.28 26.54
C LYS A 203 -15.38 -45.59 27.92
N GLY A 204 -15.96 -44.60 28.58
CA GLY A 204 -16.51 -44.76 29.93
C GLY A 204 -17.83 -45.52 29.99
N GLY A 205 -18.47 -45.79 28.85
CA GLY A 205 -19.74 -46.54 28.79
C GLY A 205 -20.83 -45.92 29.68
N TRP A 206 -20.84 -44.59 29.81
CA TRP A 206 -21.64 -43.88 30.81
C TRP A 206 -23.13 -44.17 30.70
N ASP A 207 -23.65 -44.45 29.50
CA ASP A 207 -25.05 -44.84 29.29
C ASP A 207 -25.42 -46.13 30.02
N GLU A 208 -24.56 -47.14 30.00
CA GLU A 208 -24.78 -48.40 30.73
C GLU A 208 -24.64 -48.18 32.24
N ARG A 209 -23.64 -47.39 32.66
CA ARG A 209 -23.41 -47.07 34.08
C ARG A 209 -24.58 -46.28 34.68
N LEU A 210 -25.17 -45.36 33.91
CA LEU A 210 -26.39 -44.62 34.27
C LEU A 210 -27.60 -45.53 34.35
N LYS A 211 -27.83 -46.39 33.35
CA LYS A 211 -28.93 -47.38 33.37
C LYS A 211 -28.82 -48.30 34.59
N GLY A 212 -27.61 -48.71 34.94
CA GLY A 212 -27.33 -49.52 36.11
C GLY A 212 -27.40 -48.77 37.44
N ARG A 213 -27.68 -47.45 37.48
CA ARG A 213 -27.64 -46.61 38.69
C ARG A 213 -26.38 -46.85 39.53
N GLU A 214 -25.23 -46.99 38.88
CA GLU A 214 -24.01 -47.48 39.52
C GLU A 214 -23.51 -46.54 40.64
N ALA A 215 -23.68 -45.23 40.48
CA ALA A 215 -23.40 -44.25 41.53
C ALA A 215 -24.27 -44.47 42.78
N GLY A 216 -25.57 -44.73 42.59
CA GLY A 216 -26.50 -45.04 43.68
C GLY A 216 -26.11 -46.32 44.41
N ARG A 217 -25.80 -47.38 43.67
CA ARG A 217 -25.30 -48.66 44.25
C ARG A 217 -23.98 -48.50 44.99
N THR A 218 -23.10 -47.62 44.52
CA THR A 218 -21.83 -47.35 45.19
C THR A 218 -22.05 -46.57 46.49
N CYS A 219 -22.91 -45.55 46.48
CA CYS A 219 -23.31 -44.84 47.70
C CYS A 219 -23.99 -45.77 48.71
N GLU A 220 -24.93 -46.61 48.25
CA GLU A 220 -25.62 -47.60 49.09
C GLU A 220 -24.64 -48.61 49.70
N ARG A 221 -23.64 -49.06 48.94
CA ARG A 221 -22.57 -49.93 49.45
C ARG A 221 -21.71 -49.24 50.51
N VAL A 222 -21.37 -47.97 50.30
CA VAL A 222 -20.58 -47.20 51.27
C VAL A 222 -21.39 -46.99 52.55
N VAL A 223 -22.66 -46.59 52.43
CA VAL A 223 -23.57 -46.43 53.58
C VAL A 223 -23.76 -47.76 54.31
N GLY A 224 -24.01 -48.86 53.59
CA GLY A 224 -24.09 -50.20 54.18
C GLY A 224 -22.81 -50.61 54.90
N GLY A 225 -21.63 -50.29 54.35
CA GLY A 225 -20.35 -50.50 55.03
C GLY A 225 -20.20 -49.67 56.31
N PHE A 226 -20.68 -48.43 56.33
CA PHE A 226 -20.75 -47.62 57.54
C PHE A 226 -21.74 -48.19 58.57
N GLU A 227 -22.89 -48.69 58.12
CA GLU A 227 -23.89 -49.34 58.98
C GLU A 227 -23.35 -50.63 59.62
N GLU A 228 -22.64 -51.48 58.87
CA GLU A 228 -21.98 -52.66 59.41
C GLU A 228 -20.92 -52.32 60.48
N VAL A 229 -20.15 -51.25 60.26
CA VAL A 229 -19.19 -50.77 61.26
C VAL A 229 -19.94 -50.29 62.50
N CYS A 230 -21.00 -49.50 62.32
CA CYS A 230 -21.86 -49.06 63.43
C CYS A 230 -22.50 -50.24 64.18
N GLU A 231 -22.92 -51.30 63.49
CA GLU A 231 -23.44 -52.52 64.10
C GLU A 231 -22.39 -53.28 64.90
N ARG A 232 -21.19 -53.50 64.36
CA ARG A 232 -20.08 -54.12 65.11
C ARG A 232 -19.69 -53.30 66.34
N TRP A 233 -19.76 -51.97 66.25
CA TRP A 233 -19.55 -51.10 67.41
C TRP A 233 -20.69 -51.24 68.43
N ARG A 234 -21.95 -51.36 67.97
CA ARG A 234 -23.12 -51.64 68.82
C ARG A 234 -22.97 -52.98 69.55
N GLU A 235 -22.59 -54.05 68.84
CA GLU A 235 -22.34 -55.38 69.40
C GLU A 235 -21.19 -55.37 70.42
N LYS A 236 -20.10 -54.66 70.13
CA LYS A 236 -18.98 -54.49 71.08
C LYS A 236 -19.38 -53.69 72.32
N LEU A 237 -20.19 -52.64 72.16
CA LEU A 237 -20.73 -51.87 73.28
C LEU A 237 -21.66 -52.72 74.15
N VAL A 238 -22.57 -53.49 73.55
CA VAL A 238 -23.47 -54.42 74.27
C VAL A 238 -22.69 -55.56 74.94
N GLY A 239 -21.65 -56.09 74.29
CA GLY A 239 -20.76 -57.10 74.85
C GLY A 239 -19.85 -56.59 75.96
N GLN A 240 -19.42 -55.32 75.92
CA GLN A 240 -18.67 -54.66 77.00
C GLN A 240 -19.57 -54.19 78.15
N LEU A 241 -20.86 -53.99 77.91
CA LEU A 241 -21.87 -53.62 78.92
C LEU A 241 -22.46 -54.81 79.68
N GLY A 242 -22.02 -56.05 79.41
CA GLY A 242 -22.28 -57.20 80.29
C GLY A 242 -23.75 -57.33 80.70
N VAL A 243 -24.65 -57.51 79.73
CA VAL A 243 -26.01 -57.97 80.02
C VAL A 243 -25.95 -59.48 80.24
N GLU A 244 -25.59 -59.89 81.46
CA GLU A 244 -26.30 -60.99 82.10
C GLU A 244 -27.71 -60.49 82.38
N VAL A 245 -28.67 -60.86 81.53
CA VAL A 245 -30.07 -60.92 81.92
C VAL A 245 -30.57 -62.27 81.47
N VAL A 246 -30.88 -63.08 82.50
CA VAL A 246 -31.77 -64.25 82.60
C VAL A 246 -32.57 -64.58 81.34
#